data_AF-A0A5S3YMM7-F1
#
_entry.id   AF-A0A5S3YMM7-F1
#
_cell.length_a   1.000
_cell.length_b   1.000
_cell.length_c   1.000
_cell.angle_alpha   90.00
_cell.angle_beta   90.00
_cell.angle_gamma   90.00
#
_symmetry.space_group_name_H-M   'P 1'
#
loop_
_entity.id
_entity.type
_entity.pdbx_description
1 polymer ?
#
loop_
_entity_poly.entity_id
_entity_poly.type
_entity_poly.pdbx_seq_one_letter_code
_entity_poly.pdbx_strand_id
1 'polypeptide(L)'
;RKHRPLRPINGVMISMGISELMSQTKTERNLHARAIKQRLQELQNQLGMTFPVYVIFSKVDLIEGFREFFAELTEEECEQVWGIT
;
A
#
# COMPACT_ATOMS: atom_id res chain seq x y z
N ARG A 1 1.66 -4.12 -32.31
CA ARG A 1 2.26 -5.18 -31.46
C ARG A 1 3.57 -4.65 -30.87
N LYS A 2 3.59 -4.21 -29.60
CA LYS A 2 4.83 -3.80 -28.91
C LYS A 2 4.89 -4.56 -27.59
N HIS A 3 5.04 -5.88 -27.69
CA HIS A 3 5.27 -6.73 -26.52
C HIS A 3 6.60 -6.31 -25.90
N ARG A 4 6.58 -5.95 -24.60
CA ARG A 4 7.80 -5.75 -23.79
C ARG A 4 8.28 -7.13 -23.34
N PRO A 5 9.24 -7.78 -24.04
CA PRO A 5 9.52 -9.19 -23.83
C PRO A 5 10.28 -9.46 -22.51
N LEU A 6 10.85 -8.41 -21.89
CA LEU A 6 11.78 -8.53 -20.77
C LEU A 6 11.23 -7.98 -19.44
N ARG A 7 10.04 -7.37 -19.43
CA ARG A 7 9.40 -6.81 -18.21
C ARG A 7 7.87 -6.85 -18.33
N PRO A 8 7.23 -7.99 -18.01
CA PRO A 8 5.76 -8.11 -18.07
C PRO A 8 5.06 -7.18 -17.06
N ILE A 9 5.66 -6.90 -15.90
CA ILE A 9 5.17 -5.94 -14.90
C ILE A 9 6.31 -5.10 -14.29
N ASN A 10 6.01 -3.87 -13.85
CA ASN A 10 6.99 -2.98 -13.19
C ASN A 10 7.00 -3.12 -11.66
N GLY A 11 5.98 -3.74 -11.09
CA GLY A 11 5.74 -3.82 -9.65
C GLY A 11 4.30 -4.22 -9.33
N VAL A 12 4.03 -4.47 -8.05
CA VAL A 12 2.68 -4.69 -7.53
C VAL A 12 2.36 -3.61 -6.51
N MET A 13 1.13 -3.09 -6.56
CA MET A 13 0.61 -2.14 -5.57
C MET A 13 -0.42 -2.85 -4.71
N ILE A 14 -0.25 -2.77 -3.40
CA ILE A 14 -1.19 -3.27 -2.41
C ILE A 14 -1.82 -2.05 -1.75
N SER A 15 -3.14 -1.93 -1.84
CA SER A 15 -3.88 -0.87 -1.14
C SER A 15 -4.67 -1.47 0.02
N MET A 16 -4.47 -0.95 1.21
CA MET A 16 -5.21 -1.35 2.42
C MET A 16 -5.83 -0.12 3.08
N GLY A 17 -7.06 -0.24 3.59
CA GLY A 17 -7.65 0.83 4.39
C GLY A 17 -7.04 0.85 5.79
N ILE A 18 -6.69 2.03 6.30
CA ILE A 18 -6.12 2.12 7.66
C ILE A 18 -7.11 1.61 8.72
N SER A 19 -8.41 1.85 8.52
CA SER A 19 -9.47 1.43 9.45
C SER A 19 -9.45 -0.09 9.68
N GLU A 20 -9.21 -0.86 8.63
CA GLU A 20 -9.13 -2.32 8.70
C GLU A 20 -7.91 -2.75 9.52
N LEU A 21 -6.75 -2.14 9.28
CA LEU A 21 -5.53 -2.43 10.02
C LEU A 21 -5.66 -2.11 11.52
N MET A 22 -6.36 -1.01 11.84
CA MET A 22 -6.62 -0.56 13.21
C MET A 22 -7.61 -1.49 13.94
N SER A 23 -8.62 -2.01 13.24
CA SER A 23 -9.60 -2.94 13.81
C SER A 23 -9.07 -4.36 14.02
N GLN A 24 -8.04 -4.77 13.29
CA GLN A 24 -7.53 -6.13 13.33
C GLN A 24 -6.69 -6.40 14.59
N THR A 25 -6.93 -7.54 15.21
CA THR A 25 -6.03 -8.11 16.21
C THR A 25 -4.68 -8.47 15.60
N LYS A 26 -3.66 -8.67 16.44
CA LYS A 26 -2.33 -9.13 15.98
C LYS A 26 -2.42 -10.44 15.18
N THR A 27 -3.32 -11.34 15.56
CA THR A 27 -3.52 -12.62 14.87
C THR A 27 -4.11 -12.41 13.48
N GLU A 28 -5.16 -11.59 13.36
CA GLU A 28 -5.79 -11.28 12.07
C GLU A 28 -4.83 -10.57 11.14
N ARG A 29 -4.05 -9.59 11.64
CA ARG A 29 -2.99 -8.92 10.86
C ARG A 29 -1.98 -9.92 10.30
N ASN A 30 -1.55 -10.89 11.12
CA ASN A 30 -0.60 -11.92 10.68
C ASN A 30 -1.20 -12.84 9.61
N LEU A 31 -2.49 -13.21 9.74
CA LEU A 31 -3.20 -14.00 8.74
C LEU A 31 -3.32 -13.23 7.41
N HIS A 32 -3.70 -11.95 7.47
CA HIS A 32 -3.74 -11.08 6.30
C HIS A 32 -2.37 -10.96 5.61
N ALA A 33 -1.31 -10.70 6.38
CA ALA A 33 0.04 -10.61 5.84
C ALA A 33 0.50 -11.92 5.18
N ARG A 34 0.15 -13.08 5.75
CA ARG A 34 0.44 -14.39 5.17
C ARG A 34 -0.31 -14.60 3.85
N ALA A 35 -1.60 -14.24 3.79
CA ALA A 35 -2.39 -14.33 2.56
C ALA A 35 -1.82 -13.45 1.44
N ILE A 36 -1.44 -12.20 1.77
CA ILE A 36 -0.78 -11.28 0.84
C ILE A 36 0.53 -11.89 0.33
N LYS A 37 1.39 -12.39 1.24
CA LYS A 37 2.66 -13.02 0.88
C LYS A 37 2.45 -14.20 -0.06
N GLN A 38 1.47 -15.06 0.21
CA GLN A 38 1.18 -16.20 -0.65
C GLN A 38 0.80 -15.75 -2.07
N ARG A 39 -0.06 -14.72 -2.22
CA ARG A 39 -0.42 -14.18 -3.53
C ARG A 39 0.76 -13.57 -4.28
N LEU A 40 1.65 -12.86 -3.56
CA LEU A 40 2.88 -12.33 -4.16
C LEU A 40 3.81 -13.45 -4.64
N GLN A 41 3.94 -14.53 -3.88
CA GLN A 41 4.75 -15.69 -4.27
C GLN A 41 4.16 -16.41 -5.49
N GLU A 42 2.83 -16.56 -5.55
CA GLU A 42 2.14 -17.11 -6.73
C GLU A 42 2.45 -16.27 -7.98
N LEU A 43 2.36 -14.93 -7.88
CA LEU A 43 2.69 -14.02 -8.97
C LEU A 43 4.16 -14.10 -9.38
N GLN A 44 5.09 -14.12 -8.42
CA GLN A 44 6.53 -14.26 -8.69
C GLN A 44 6.83 -15.57 -9.42
N ASN A 45 6.22 -16.67 -8.99
CA ASN A 45 6.40 -17.99 -9.62
C ASN A 45 5.83 -18.03 -11.04
N GLN A 46 4.64 -17.45 -11.27
CA GLN A 46 4.00 -17.43 -12.59
C GLN A 46 4.74 -16.54 -13.59
N LEU A 47 5.28 -15.41 -13.13
CA LEU A 47 5.97 -14.44 -13.97
C LEU A 47 7.47 -14.74 -14.11
N GLY A 48 8.02 -15.64 -13.29
CA GLY A 48 9.43 -16.00 -13.29
C GLY A 48 10.37 -14.84 -12.93
N MET A 49 9.88 -13.84 -12.20
CA MET A 49 10.64 -12.64 -11.84
C MET A 49 10.26 -12.11 -10.46
N THR A 50 11.22 -11.47 -9.80
CA THR A 50 10.97 -10.61 -8.66
C THR A 50 10.62 -9.20 -9.13
N PHE A 51 9.80 -8.50 -8.35
CA PHE A 51 9.33 -7.16 -8.66
C PHE A 51 9.13 -6.37 -7.37
N PRO A 52 9.25 -5.04 -7.40
CA PRO A 52 9.00 -4.21 -6.22
C PRO A 52 7.52 -4.28 -5.82
N VAL A 53 7.27 -4.23 -4.51
CA VAL A 53 5.93 -4.22 -3.92
C VAL A 53 5.75 -2.92 -3.16
N TYR A 54 4.74 -2.14 -3.55
CA TYR A 54 4.39 -0.89 -2.92
C TYR A 54 3.13 -1.09 -2.08
N VAL A 55 3.20 -0.73 -0.80
CA VAL A 55 2.04 -0.78 0.10
C VAL A 55 1.53 0.62 0.32
N ILE A 56 0.26 0.85 0.03
CA ILE A 56 -0.43 2.11 0.22
C ILE A 56 -1.49 1.92 1.29
N PHE A 57 -1.46 2.79 2.29
CA PHE A 57 -2.54 2.91 3.25
C PHE A 57 -3.49 4.02 2.79
N SER A 58 -4.73 3.64 2.54
CA SER A 58 -5.80 4.52 2.11
C SER A 58 -6.73 4.85 3.28
N LYS A 59 -7.56 5.88 3.10
CA LYS A 59 -8.53 6.34 4.11
C LYS A 59 -7.87 6.79 5.43
N VAL A 60 -6.70 7.41 5.33
CA VAL A 60 -5.96 7.92 6.50
C VAL A 60 -6.72 9.02 7.25
N ASP A 61 -7.72 9.62 6.62
CA ASP A 61 -8.67 10.54 7.23
C ASP A 61 -9.54 9.91 8.33
N LEU A 62 -9.58 8.59 8.43
CA LEU A 62 -10.26 7.85 9.50
C LEU A 62 -9.39 7.67 10.76
N ILE A 63 -8.14 8.12 10.74
CA ILE A 63 -7.30 8.16 11.93
C ILE A 63 -7.81 9.27 12.84
N GLU A 64 -8.00 8.95 14.12
CA GLU A 64 -8.35 9.94 15.14
C GLU A 64 -7.30 11.05 15.19
N GLY A 65 -7.75 12.31 15.17
CA GLY A 65 -6.86 13.48 15.13
C GLY A 65 -6.40 13.89 13.72
N PHE A 66 -6.74 13.14 12.66
CA PHE A 66 -6.31 13.50 11.29
C PHE A 66 -6.88 14.86 10.87
N ARG A 67 -8.18 15.07 11.05
CA ARG A 67 -8.82 16.31 10.59
C ARG A 67 -8.33 17.51 11.38
N GLU A 68 -8.14 17.34 12.68
CA GLU A 68 -7.62 18.35 13.59
C GLU A 68 -6.21 18.77 13.20
N PHE A 69 -5.33 17.80 12.87
CA PHE A 69 -3.98 18.08 12.40
C PHE A 69 -3.96 18.85 11.08
N PHE A 70 -4.76 18.43 10.10
CA PHE A 70 -4.79 19.08 8.78
C PHE A 70 -5.62 20.37 8.73
N ALA A 71 -6.45 20.65 9.75
CA ALA A 71 -7.23 21.89 9.82
C ALA A 71 -6.36 23.14 10.04
N GLU A 72 -5.15 22.98 10.57
CA GLU A 72 -4.20 24.07 10.80
C GLU A 72 -3.35 24.39 9.56
N LEU A 73 -3.45 23.59 8.49
CA LEU A 73 -2.64 23.72 7.28
C LEU A 73 -3.35 24.55 6.21
N THR A 74 -2.56 25.37 5.51
CA THR A 74 -2.96 26.06 4.28
C THR A 74 -3.08 25.10 3.10
N GLU A 75 -3.71 25.55 2.01
CA GLU A 75 -3.85 24.76 0.78
C GLU A 75 -2.48 24.43 0.18
N GLU A 76 -1.57 25.39 0.17
CA GLU A 76 -0.19 25.21 -0.29
C GLU A 76 0.58 24.21 0.58
N GLU A 77 0.36 24.23 1.89
CA GLU A 77 0.95 23.23 2.77
C GLU A 77 0.38 21.84 2.50
N CYS A 78 -0.93 21.71 2.26
CA CYS A 78 -1.53 20.41 1.93
C CYS A 78 -0.98 19.79 0.63
N GLU A 79 -0.60 20.61 -0.36
CA GLU A 79 -0.05 20.13 -1.65
C GLU A 79 1.36 19.54 -1.56
N GLN A 80 2.09 19.80 -0.46
CA GLN A 80 3.46 19.31 -0.32
C GLN A 80 3.52 17.77 -0.17
N VAL A 81 4.66 17.17 -0.52
CA VAL A 81 4.87 15.74 -0.27
C VAL A 81 5.15 15.52 1.21
N TRP A 82 4.19 14.93 1.90
CA TRP A 82 4.30 14.57 3.30
C TRP A 82 4.96 13.19 3.46
N GLY A 83 6.15 13.14 4.05
CA GLY A 83 6.84 11.87 4.32
C GLY A 83 8.36 11.99 4.41
N ILE A 84 9.04 10.85 4.55
CA ILE A 84 10.50 10.71 4.50
C ILE A 84 10.83 9.79 3.32
N THR A 85 11.86 10.13 2.54
CA THR A 85 12.44 9.26 1.48
C THR A 85 13.57 8.41 1.99
#